data_AF-X0WLK2-F1
#
_entry.id   AF-X0WLK2-F1
#
_cell.length_a   1.000
_cell.length_b   1.000
_cell.length_c   1.000
_cell.angle_alpha   90.00
_cell.angle_beta   90.00
_cell.angle_gamma   90.00
#
_symmetry.space_group_name_H-M   'P 1'
#
loop_
_entity.id
_entity.type
_entity.pdbx_description
1 polymer ?
#
loop_
_entity_poly.entity_id
_entity_poly.type
_entity_poly.pdbx_seq_one_letter_code
_entity_poly.pdbx_strand_id
1 'polypeptide(L)'
;FSIVDNCAFFGGSTTANTKGILIGIEAEEANEMMAFSKITNCKWNTFLARENELDIGIQIGMSSAQIAGRIFYGSEISDNIIMAKDYGIHLYTGESNNNGSVIARNVIGSVQLEAGAQHGIYSAAADELTKVTDNRISSVEAPITNFATANVIFNVTSTAGNETDVEWTWS
;
A
#
# COMPACT_ATOMS: atom_id res chain seq x y z
N PHE A 1 -14.05 13.55 2.84
CA PHE A 1 -13.21 13.91 1.69
C PHE A 1 -11.94 14.55 2.21
N SER A 2 -10.79 13.98 1.86
CA SER A 2 -9.47 14.48 2.24
C SER A 2 -8.52 14.38 1.05
N ILE A 3 -7.63 15.35 0.89
CA ILE A 3 -6.56 15.33 -0.13
C ILE A 3 -5.21 15.45 0.59
N VAL A 4 -4.33 14.50 0.31
CA VAL A 4 -2.89 14.58 0.62
C VAL A 4 -2.17 14.56 -0.72
N ASP A 5 -1.67 15.70 -1.15
CA ASP A 5 -1.03 15.84 -2.46
C ASP A 5 0.32 16.53 -2.36
N ASN A 6 1.29 16.08 -3.16
CA ASN A 6 2.61 16.69 -3.30
C ASN A 6 3.34 16.90 -1.95
N CYS A 7 3.19 15.94 -1.04
CA CYS A 7 3.83 15.96 0.28
C CYS A 7 5.07 15.06 0.29
N ALA A 8 6.02 15.37 1.17
CA ALA A 8 7.17 14.52 1.40
C ALA A 8 7.33 14.23 2.90
N PHE A 9 7.32 12.95 3.24
CA PHE A 9 7.42 12.43 4.58
C PHE A 9 8.74 11.70 4.72
N PHE A 10 9.63 12.23 5.56
CA PHE A 10 10.94 11.65 5.81
C PHE A 10 11.09 11.30 7.29
N GLY A 11 11.43 10.05 7.57
CA GLY A 11 11.65 9.55 8.92
C GLY A 11 13.03 8.93 9.11
N GLY A 12 13.47 8.80 10.36
CA GLY A 12 14.56 7.92 10.75
C GLY A 12 14.09 7.11 11.95
N SER A 13 13.80 5.82 11.78
CA SER A 13 13.38 4.96 12.89
C SER A 13 14.61 4.36 13.57
N THR A 14 14.53 4.09 14.88
CA THR A 14 15.48 3.19 15.55
C THR A 14 14.82 2.14 16.43
N THR A 15 13.49 2.16 16.63
CA THR A 15 12.75 1.14 17.39
C THR A 15 11.23 1.31 17.22
N ALA A 16 10.59 0.37 16.51
CA ALA A 16 9.15 0.01 16.46
C ALA A 16 8.16 0.74 15.50
N ASN A 17 7.38 -0.09 14.78
CA ASN A 17 6.11 0.15 14.06
C ASN A 17 5.88 1.57 13.53
N THR A 18 6.70 1.99 12.57
CA THR A 18 6.55 3.32 11.96
C THR A 18 5.63 3.29 10.74
N LYS A 19 4.67 4.22 10.69
CA LYS A 19 3.74 4.41 9.58
C LYS A 19 4.01 5.76 8.92
N GLY A 20 4.04 5.81 7.59
CA GLY A 20 4.17 7.06 6.86
C GLY A 20 2.92 7.94 6.97
N ILE A 21 1.75 7.34 6.74
CA ILE A 21 0.45 7.92 7.04
C ILE A 21 -0.51 6.84 7.53
N LEU A 22 -1.33 7.18 8.50
CA LEU A 22 -2.49 6.41 8.93
C LEU A 22 -3.77 7.20 8.66
N ILE A 23 -4.74 6.57 8.01
CA ILE A 23 -6.09 7.10 7.85
C ILE A 23 -7.07 6.21 8.61
N GLY A 24 -7.68 6.77 9.65
CA GLY A 24 -8.58 6.08 10.58
C GLY A 24 -8.05 6.13 12.03
N ILE A 25 -8.85 5.64 12.97
CA ILE A 25 -8.56 5.64 14.40
C ILE A 25 -7.71 4.43 14.81
N GLU A 26 -6.79 4.65 15.75
CA GLU A 26 -5.86 3.61 16.24
C GLU A 26 -6.40 2.72 17.36
N ALA A 27 -7.58 2.99 17.95
CA ALA A 27 -7.94 2.41 19.24
C ALA A 27 -9.36 1.83 19.39
N GLU A 28 -10.35 2.15 18.54
CA GLU A 28 -11.74 1.67 18.73
C GLU A 28 -12.40 1.20 17.43
N GLU A 29 -13.43 0.35 17.54
CA GLU A 29 -14.31 -0.01 16.43
C GLU A 29 -15.10 1.20 15.97
N ALA A 30 -14.84 1.65 14.74
CA ALA A 30 -15.57 2.72 14.11
C ALA A 30 -15.88 2.38 12.65
N ASN A 31 -17.10 2.69 12.23
CA ASN A 31 -17.51 2.65 10.83
C ASN A 31 -16.83 3.82 10.09
N GLU A 32 -15.59 3.61 9.67
CA GLU A 32 -14.78 4.65 9.04
C GLU A 32 -14.78 4.50 7.52
N MET A 33 -15.09 5.60 6.85
CA MET A 33 -15.14 5.62 5.39
C MET A 33 -14.13 6.63 4.86
N MET A 34 -13.15 6.13 4.10
CA MET A 34 -12.37 6.97 3.20
C MET A 34 -13.14 7.08 1.89
N ALA A 35 -14.02 8.08 1.82
CA ALA A 35 -14.84 8.36 0.64
C ALA A 35 -14.23 9.47 -0.21
N PHE A 36 -14.13 9.22 -1.51
CA PHE A 36 -13.74 10.19 -2.55
C PHE A 36 -12.41 10.90 -2.30
N SER A 37 -11.54 10.33 -1.48
CA SER A 37 -10.33 10.98 -0.99
C SER A 37 -9.13 10.64 -1.86
N LYS A 38 -8.10 11.48 -1.83
CA LYS A 38 -6.93 11.34 -2.70
C LYS A 38 -5.64 11.41 -1.91
N ILE A 39 -4.72 10.50 -2.21
CA ILE A 39 -3.33 10.52 -1.75
C ILE A 39 -2.44 10.42 -2.99
N THR A 40 -1.90 11.56 -3.43
CA THR A 40 -1.27 11.66 -4.75
C THR A 40 0.08 12.36 -4.72
N ASN A 41 0.99 11.98 -5.63
CA ASN A 41 2.29 12.65 -5.82
C ASN A 41 3.14 12.78 -4.54
N CYS A 42 2.96 11.91 -3.56
CA CYS A 42 3.65 11.99 -2.28
C CYS A 42 4.87 11.07 -2.25
N LYS A 43 5.82 11.40 -1.36
CA LYS A 43 7.05 10.63 -1.16
C LYS A 43 7.18 10.21 0.30
N TRP A 44 7.31 8.92 0.56
CA TRP A 44 7.64 8.35 1.86
C TRP A 44 8.98 7.67 1.78
N ASN A 45 9.93 8.15 2.57
CA ASN A 45 11.27 7.58 2.56
C ASN A 45 11.96 7.72 3.92
N THR A 46 12.93 6.85 4.18
CA THR A 46 13.87 7.00 5.29
C THR A 46 15.29 7.02 4.76
N PHE A 47 16.21 7.69 5.44
CA PHE A 47 17.60 7.80 5.00
C PHE A 47 18.51 6.70 5.59
N LEU A 48 17.92 5.63 6.13
CA LEU A 48 18.63 4.63 6.93
C LEU A 48 18.50 3.23 6.30
N ALA A 49 19.33 2.29 6.75
CA ALA A 49 19.25 0.89 6.34
C ALA A 49 17.87 0.28 6.63
N ARG A 50 17.53 -0.83 5.96
CA ARG A 50 16.20 -1.47 5.97
C ARG A 50 15.57 -1.66 7.36
N GLU A 51 16.38 -1.98 8.37
CA GLU A 51 15.92 -2.17 9.75
C GLU A 51 15.29 -0.90 10.37
N ASN A 52 15.57 0.26 9.78
CA ASN A 52 15.16 1.59 10.21
C ASN A 52 14.21 2.29 9.20
N GLU A 53 13.73 1.55 8.20
CA GLU A 53 12.70 2.01 7.25
C GLU A 53 11.32 2.12 7.91
N LEU A 54 10.37 2.73 7.19
CA LEU A 54 8.96 2.67 7.57
C LEU A 54 8.51 1.21 7.54
N ASP A 55 7.83 0.73 8.58
CA ASP A 55 7.22 -0.60 8.51
C ASP A 55 6.05 -0.55 7.51
N ILE A 56 5.25 0.53 7.54
CA ILE A 56 4.14 0.73 6.61
C ILE A 56 4.21 2.12 5.98
N GLY A 57 4.12 2.21 4.65
CA GLY A 57 4.03 3.48 3.94
C GLY A 57 2.69 4.17 4.16
N ILE A 58 1.64 3.64 3.53
CA ILE A 58 0.26 4.12 3.65
C ILE A 58 -0.59 3.04 4.31
N GLN A 59 -1.22 3.38 5.43
CA GLN A 59 -2.16 2.50 6.11
C GLN A 59 -3.56 3.12 6.12
N ILE A 60 -4.55 2.33 5.69
CA ILE A 60 -5.98 2.62 5.89
C ILE A 60 -6.51 1.64 6.94
N GLY A 61 -7.11 2.14 8.02
CA GLY A 61 -7.63 1.30 9.12
C GLY A 61 -6.54 0.80 10.07
N MET A 62 -6.89 -0.07 11.03
CA MET A 62 -6.03 -0.54 12.13
C MET A 62 -5.58 -2.00 11.94
N SER A 63 -4.44 -2.37 12.52
CA SER A 63 -3.83 -3.70 12.50
C SER A 63 -4.48 -4.77 13.39
N SER A 64 -5.62 -4.49 14.04
CA SER A 64 -6.36 -5.48 14.82
C SER A 64 -7.54 -6.02 14.02
N ALA A 65 -7.94 -7.26 14.35
CA ALA A 65 -8.80 -8.14 13.56
C ALA A 65 -9.96 -7.43 12.85
N GLN A 66 -10.23 -7.84 11.60
CA GLN A 66 -11.28 -7.34 10.70
C GLN A 66 -12.47 -6.67 11.43
N ILE A 67 -12.47 -5.34 11.45
CA ILE A 67 -13.59 -4.56 11.98
C ILE A 67 -14.52 -4.24 10.81
N ALA A 68 -15.72 -4.82 10.81
CA ALA A 68 -16.75 -4.58 9.80
C ALA A 68 -17.08 -3.09 9.66
N GLY A 69 -17.48 -2.65 8.46
CA GLY A 69 -17.92 -1.28 8.20
C GLY A 69 -16.84 -0.26 7.83
N ARG A 70 -15.55 -0.65 7.75
CA ARG A 70 -14.49 0.19 7.19
C ARG A 70 -14.38 0.05 5.67
N ILE A 71 -14.47 1.17 4.95
CA ILE A 71 -14.55 1.18 3.48
C ILE A 71 -13.58 2.20 2.86
N PHE A 72 -12.88 1.76 1.81
CA PHE A 72 -12.14 2.59 0.87
C PHE A 72 -13.01 2.78 -0.40
N TYR A 73 -13.74 3.90 -0.48
CA TYR A 73 -14.78 4.10 -1.50
C TYR A 73 -14.48 5.27 -2.43
N GLY A 74 -14.52 5.04 -3.75
CA GLY A 74 -14.31 6.07 -4.77
C GLY A 74 -13.03 6.88 -4.61
N SER A 75 -12.02 6.31 -3.96
CA SER A 75 -10.81 7.02 -3.52
C SER A 75 -9.60 6.63 -4.36
N GLU A 76 -8.56 7.45 -4.33
CA GLU A 76 -7.39 7.32 -5.18
C GLU A 76 -6.09 7.35 -4.36
N ILE A 77 -5.23 6.36 -4.57
CA ILE A 77 -3.83 6.38 -4.12
C ILE A 77 -2.96 6.26 -5.37
N SER A 78 -2.38 7.36 -5.83
CA SER A 78 -1.66 7.35 -7.11
C SER A 78 -0.41 8.21 -7.20
N ASP A 79 0.48 7.84 -8.11
CA ASP A 79 1.69 8.61 -8.43
C ASP A 79 2.62 8.84 -7.22
N ASN A 80 2.57 7.94 -6.23
CA ASN A 80 3.38 8.03 -5.02
C ASN A 80 4.69 7.26 -5.13
N ILE A 81 5.70 7.66 -4.34
CA ILE A 81 6.92 6.89 -4.10
C ILE A 81 6.92 6.45 -2.64
N ILE A 82 6.90 5.15 -2.39
CA ILE A 82 6.78 4.58 -1.06
C ILE A 82 7.93 3.62 -0.81
N MET A 83 8.81 3.97 0.11
CA MET A 83 9.87 3.10 0.61
C MET A 83 9.51 2.61 2.00
N ALA A 84 9.22 1.31 2.11
CA ALA A 84 8.80 0.65 3.33
C ALA A 84 9.36 -0.78 3.41
N LYS A 85 9.58 -1.23 4.63
CA LYS A 85 10.11 -2.55 4.96
C LYS A 85 9.04 -3.63 4.88
N ASP A 86 7.84 -3.41 5.46
CA ASP A 86 6.81 -4.45 5.54
C ASP A 86 5.72 -4.24 4.48
N TYR A 87 5.03 -3.10 4.48
CA TYR A 87 3.94 -2.83 3.53
C TYR A 87 4.08 -1.47 2.87
N GLY A 88 4.05 -1.42 1.54
CA GLY A 88 3.91 -0.15 0.84
C GLY A 88 2.55 0.50 1.10
N ILE A 89 1.49 -0.21 0.71
CA ILE A 89 0.10 0.17 0.96
C ILE A 89 -0.61 -0.98 1.66
N HIS A 90 -1.21 -0.69 2.81
CA HIS A 90 -1.97 -1.64 3.59
C HIS A 90 -3.42 -1.16 3.77
N LEU A 91 -4.37 -1.87 3.17
CA LEU A 91 -5.80 -1.67 3.36
C LEU A 91 -6.33 -2.62 4.45
N TYR A 92 -6.46 -2.13 5.68
CA TYR A 92 -7.22 -2.80 6.74
C TYR A 92 -8.70 -2.41 6.67
N THR A 93 -9.34 -2.73 5.53
CA THR A 93 -10.79 -2.59 5.38
C THR A 93 -11.47 -3.87 5.86
N GLY A 94 -12.59 -3.73 6.58
CA GLY A 94 -13.40 -4.88 7.00
C GLY A 94 -14.37 -5.37 5.94
N GLU A 95 -14.58 -4.57 4.89
CA GLU A 95 -15.49 -4.87 3.79
C GLU A 95 -14.73 -5.39 2.57
N SER A 96 -15.33 -6.35 1.86
CA SER A 96 -14.78 -6.92 0.62
C SER A 96 -15.04 -6.07 -0.64
N ASN A 97 -15.81 -4.99 -0.48
CA ASN A 97 -16.40 -4.23 -1.60
C ASN A 97 -16.02 -2.75 -1.53
N ASN A 98 -14.72 -2.46 -1.60
CA ASN A 98 -14.16 -1.11 -1.69
C ASN A 98 -14.45 -0.49 -3.07
N ASN A 99 -15.72 -0.14 -3.29
CA ASN A 99 -16.27 0.15 -4.60
C ASN A 99 -15.67 1.42 -5.23
N GLY A 100 -15.16 1.29 -6.47
CA GLY A 100 -14.77 2.43 -7.31
C GLY A 100 -13.44 3.09 -6.95
N SER A 101 -12.65 2.50 -6.05
CA SER A 101 -11.35 3.04 -5.69
C SER A 101 -10.23 2.57 -6.61
N VAL A 102 -9.14 3.34 -6.68
CA VAL A 102 -8.01 3.10 -7.57
C VAL A 102 -6.69 3.24 -6.83
N ILE A 103 -5.82 2.25 -6.99
CA ILE A 103 -4.41 2.30 -6.59
C ILE A 103 -3.56 2.20 -7.84
N ALA A 104 -2.93 3.31 -8.26
CA ALA A 104 -2.28 3.35 -9.56
C ALA A 104 -0.97 4.14 -9.65
N ARG A 105 -0.07 3.72 -10.54
CA ARG A 105 1.18 4.46 -10.85
C ARG A 105 2.08 4.74 -9.64
N ASN A 106 1.97 3.94 -8.59
CA ASN A 106 2.85 4.05 -7.43
C ASN A 106 4.16 3.31 -7.68
N VAL A 107 5.25 3.81 -7.12
CA VAL A 107 6.54 3.12 -7.00
C VAL A 107 6.68 2.66 -5.56
N ILE A 108 6.70 1.35 -5.35
CA ILE A 108 6.71 0.74 -4.02
C ILE A 108 7.90 -0.20 -3.90
N GLY A 109 8.67 -0.05 -2.83
CA GLY A 109 9.78 -0.94 -2.53
C GLY A 109 10.40 -0.63 -1.18
N SER A 110 11.66 -1.02 -1.02
CA SER A 110 12.50 -0.73 0.15
C SER A 110 13.72 0.09 -0.31
N VAL A 111 14.34 0.86 0.59
CA VAL A 111 15.60 1.54 0.26
C VAL A 111 16.73 0.55 0.05
N GLN A 112 16.64 -0.63 0.66
CA GLN A 112 17.46 -1.78 0.31
C GLN A 112 16.83 -2.53 -0.87
N LEU A 113 17.19 -2.11 -2.08
CA LEU A 113 16.61 -2.60 -3.35
C LEU A 113 16.63 -4.14 -3.49
N GLU A 114 17.68 -4.79 -2.99
CA GLU A 114 17.84 -6.25 -3.06
C GLU A 114 16.87 -7.00 -2.12
N ALA A 115 16.31 -6.31 -1.13
CA ALA A 115 15.41 -6.88 -0.15
C ALA A 115 13.94 -6.57 -0.43
N GLY A 116 13.61 -5.43 -1.07
CA GLY A 116 12.22 -5.05 -1.33
C GLY A 116 11.36 -4.86 -0.06
N ALA A 117 10.10 -4.46 -0.24
CA ALA A 117 9.11 -4.46 0.85
C ALA A 117 8.64 -5.91 1.13
N GLN A 118 8.15 -6.27 2.31
CA GLN A 118 7.57 -7.61 2.50
C GLN A 118 6.39 -7.83 1.53
N HIS A 119 5.48 -6.86 1.44
CA HIS A 119 4.42 -6.76 0.46
C HIS A 119 4.36 -5.37 -0.16
N GLY A 120 3.98 -5.29 -1.44
CA GLY A 120 3.72 -4.01 -2.09
C GLY A 120 2.39 -3.39 -1.69
N ILE A 121 1.30 -4.03 -2.13
CA ILE A 121 -0.08 -3.62 -1.89
C ILE A 121 -0.81 -4.81 -1.27
N TYR A 122 -1.34 -4.61 -0.08
CA TYR A 122 -2.00 -5.67 0.67
C TYR A 122 -3.37 -5.20 1.16
N SER A 123 -4.39 -6.03 0.94
CA SER A 123 -5.69 -5.88 1.59
C SER A 123 -5.90 -6.96 2.64
N ALA A 124 -6.35 -6.60 3.84
CA ALA A 124 -6.60 -7.54 4.93
C ALA A 124 -7.87 -8.38 4.71
N ALA A 125 -8.82 -7.87 3.91
CA ALA A 125 -9.98 -8.59 3.43
C ALA A 125 -9.91 -8.72 1.90
N ALA A 126 -10.49 -9.79 1.34
CA ALA A 126 -10.54 -9.94 -0.11
C ALA A 126 -11.32 -8.77 -0.74
N ASP A 127 -10.68 -8.01 -1.61
CA ASP A 127 -11.26 -6.83 -2.27
C ASP A 127 -11.63 -7.15 -3.73
N GLU A 128 -12.92 -7.10 -4.02
CA GLU A 128 -13.48 -7.47 -5.32
C GLU A 128 -13.68 -6.29 -6.27
N LEU A 129 -13.43 -5.04 -5.85
CA LEU A 129 -13.84 -3.85 -6.61
C LEU A 129 -12.74 -2.79 -6.79
N THR A 130 -11.74 -2.71 -5.91
CA THR A 130 -10.63 -1.76 -6.07
C THR A 130 -9.79 -2.12 -7.29
N LYS A 131 -9.54 -1.14 -8.17
CA LYS A 131 -8.63 -1.31 -9.31
C LYS A 131 -7.19 -1.05 -8.89
N VAL A 132 -6.32 -2.02 -9.12
CA VAL A 132 -4.88 -1.93 -8.87
C VAL A 132 -4.15 -1.97 -10.20
N THR A 133 -3.68 -0.82 -10.69
CA THR A 133 -3.18 -0.70 -12.07
C THR A 133 -1.89 0.11 -12.20
N ASP A 134 -1.01 -0.29 -13.12
CA ASP A 134 0.18 0.47 -13.52
C ASP A 134 1.16 0.78 -12.36
N ASN A 135 1.18 -0.02 -11.30
CA ASN A 135 2.15 0.16 -10.20
C ASN A 135 3.48 -0.51 -10.54
N ARG A 136 4.57 0.03 -9.98
CA ARG A 136 5.91 -0.57 -9.99
C ARG A 136 6.25 -1.04 -8.59
N ILE A 137 6.34 -2.34 -8.39
CA ILE A 137 6.44 -2.94 -7.05
C ILE A 137 7.64 -3.88 -6.98
N SER A 138 8.47 -3.70 -5.96
CA SER A 138 9.49 -4.66 -5.55
C SER A 138 9.18 -5.17 -4.14
N SER A 139 8.96 -6.47 -4.00
CA SER A 139 8.62 -7.09 -2.72
C SER A 139 9.25 -8.46 -2.49
N VAL A 140 9.35 -8.92 -1.24
CA VAL A 140 9.82 -10.28 -0.89
C VAL A 140 8.73 -11.31 -1.17
N GLU A 141 7.51 -11.03 -0.71
CA GLU A 141 6.35 -11.87 -0.92
C GLU A 141 5.50 -11.38 -2.10
N ALA A 142 4.27 -11.90 -2.22
CA ALA A 142 3.30 -11.51 -3.22
C ALA A 142 3.16 -9.97 -3.30
N PRO A 143 3.52 -9.35 -4.45
CA PRO A 143 3.52 -7.90 -4.62
C PRO A 143 2.15 -7.24 -4.42
N ILE A 144 1.08 -7.95 -4.78
CA ILE A 144 -0.31 -7.53 -4.63
C ILE A 144 -1.08 -8.72 -4.04
N THR A 145 -1.74 -8.53 -2.91
CA THR A 145 -2.41 -9.62 -2.17
C THR A 145 -3.86 -9.26 -1.84
N ASN A 146 -4.76 -10.25 -1.95
CA ASN A 146 -6.19 -10.14 -1.62
C ASN A 146 -7.00 -9.14 -2.47
N PHE A 147 -6.68 -9.02 -3.76
CA PHE A 147 -7.51 -8.32 -4.74
C PHE A 147 -7.99 -9.31 -5.80
N ALA A 148 -9.22 -9.16 -6.28
CA ALA A 148 -9.72 -9.97 -7.37
C ALA A 148 -8.85 -9.81 -8.63
N THR A 149 -8.46 -10.93 -9.25
CA THR A 149 -7.53 -10.95 -10.39
C THR A 149 -7.95 -10.03 -11.53
N ALA A 150 -9.26 -9.93 -11.82
CA ALA A 150 -9.80 -9.07 -12.87
C ALA A 150 -9.62 -7.56 -12.62
N ASN A 151 -9.17 -7.17 -11.42
CA ASN A 151 -8.93 -5.79 -11.03
C ASN A 151 -7.44 -5.44 -10.91
N VAL A 152 -6.54 -6.42 -11.06
CA VAL A 152 -5.09 -6.24 -10.99
C VAL A 152 -4.54 -6.27 -12.43
N ILE A 153 -4.17 -5.12 -12.98
CA ILE A 153 -3.87 -4.98 -14.42
C ILE A 153 -2.58 -4.16 -14.62
N PHE A 154 -1.74 -4.53 -15.59
CA PHE A 154 -0.56 -3.74 -16.02
C PHE A 154 0.45 -3.35 -14.92
N ASN A 155 0.50 -4.07 -13.79
CA ASN A 155 1.49 -3.82 -12.75
C ASN A 155 2.83 -4.45 -13.15
N VAL A 156 3.92 -3.70 -13.00
CA VAL A 156 5.29 -4.21 -13.11
C VAL A 156 5.72 -4.64 -11.71
N THR A 157 5.90 -5.94 -11.51
CA THR A 157 6.24 -6.49 -10.22
C THR A 157 7.56 -7.25 -10.28
N SER A 158 8.29 -7.26 -9.17
CA SER A 158 9.52 -8.03 -8.99
C SER A 158 9.55 -8.62 -7.60
N THR A 159 10.02 -9.86 -7.47
CA THR A 159 10.32 -10.47 -6.18
C THR A 159 11.78 -10.27 -5.84
N ALA A 160 12.05 -9.51 -4.78
CA ALA A 160 13.41 -9.19 -4.34
C ALA A 160 14.13 -10.48 -3.89
N GLY A 161 15.36 -10.68 -4.36
CA GLY A 161 16.16 -11.88 -4.08
C GLY A 161 16.06 -13.02 -5.12
N ASN A 162 15.22 -12.89 -6.14
CA ASN A 162 15.26 -13.75 -7.33
C ASN A 162 15.62 -12.91 -8.55
N GLU A 163 16.85 -13.07 -9.04
CA GLU A 163 17.15 -12.83 -10.46
C GLU A 163 16.42 -13.91 -11.27
N THR A 164 15.12 -13.72 -11.49
CA THR A 164 14.38 -14.47 -12.50
C THR A 164 13.72 -13.46 -13.41
N ASP A 165 14.05 -13.58 -14.70
CA ASP A 165 13.54 -12.77 -15.80
C ASP A 165 12.07 -12.37 -15.60
N VAL A 166 11.80 -11.08 -15.79
CA VAL A 166 10.44 -10.55 -15.80
C VAL A 166 9.70 -11.18 -16.99
N GLU A 167 8.90 -12.21 -16.74
CA GLU A 167 7.93 -12.69 -17.72
C GLU A 167 6.79 -11.68 -17.82
N TRP A 168 6.80 -10.91 -18.91
CA TRP A 168 5.70 -10.05 -19.30
C TRP A 168 4.51 -10.90 -19.75
N THR A 169 3.56 -11.13 -18.85
CA THR A 169 2.27 -11.70 -19.24
C THR A 169 1.34 -10.58 -19.70
N TRP A 170 1.00 -10.60 -21.00
CA TRP A 170 -0.07 -9.79 -21.57
C TRP A 170 -1.36 -10.62 -21.53
N SER A 171 -2.39 -10.12 -20.85
CA SER A 171 -3.76 -10.66 -20.90
C SER A 171 -4.61 -9.91 -21.90
#